data_AF-A0A819XA47-F1
#
_entry.id   AF-A0A819XA47-F1
#
_cell.length_a   1.000
_cell.length_b   1.000
_cell.length_c   1.000
_cell.angle_alpha   90.00
_cell.angle_beta   90.00
_cell.angle_gamma   90.00
#
_symmetry.space_group_name_H-M   'P 1'
#
loop_
_entity.id
_entity.type
_entity.pdbx_description
1 polymer ?
#
loop_
_entity_poly.entity_id
_entity_poly.type
_entity_poly.pdbx_seq_one_letter_code
_entity_poly.pdbx_strand_id
1 'polypeptide(L)'
;MINNYYTNHENPLNEVRSIISQKSADELANLVNNEDEIARLIGNLGEIQQMETIKESLKENVKRLALQNLDKEPMLIHEKEKLASLCDEINRAKNEYKSVQQQYDEQIGETNPEMIWVLLQTAASELERSTDEAAETFFTGEKTENEVTEFERRFIENRKRAHELKIKAEKFHELIQLSQSTSHLTSYQYIHGSGYR
;
A
#
# COMPACT_ATOMS: atom_id res chain seq x y z
N MET A 1 3.92 -7.48 35.83
CA MET A 1 4.15 -8.12 37.15
C MET A 1 3.30 -7.41 38.19
N ILE A 2 1.99 -7.70 38.27
CA ILE A 2 1.05 -7.10 39.25
C ILE A 2 0.43 -8.16 40.18
N ASN A 3 0.77 -9.44 40.01
CA ASN A 3 0.26 -10.51 40.87
C ASN A 3 1.30 -10.89 41.93
N ASN A 4 1.21 -10.28 43.12
CA ASN A 4 1.47 -10.92 44.42
C ASN A 4 1.32 -9.95 45.62
N TYR A 5 0.36 -9.02 45.60
CA TYR A 5 0.13 -8.15 46.76
C TYR A 5 -0.88 -8.72 47.79
N TYR A 6 -1.42 -9.92 47.54
CA TYR A 6 -2.29 -10.63 48.48
C TYR A 6 -1.59 -11.89 49.01
N THR A 7 -0.62 -11.70 49.89
CA THR A 7 0.00 -12.82 50.62
C THR A 7 -0.17 -12.60 52.11
N ASN A 8 -1.02 -13.43 52.73
CA ASN A 8 -1.12 -13.74 54.16
C ASN A 8 -0.95 -12.55 55.11
N HIS A 9 -2.05 -11.82 55.34
CA HIS A 9 -2.16 -10.91 56.47
C HIS A 9 -2.06 -11.72 57.78
N GLU A 10 -0.90 -11.70 58.44
CA GLU A 10 -0.86 -11.99 59.87
C GLU A 10 -1.81 -11.02 60.55
N ASN A 11 -2.70 -11.52 61.40
CA ASN A 11 -3.71 -10.68 62.04
C ASN A 11 -3.00 -9.57 62.85
N PRO A 12 -3.13 -8.29 62.48
CA PRO A 12 -2.44 -7.19 63.17
C PRO A 12 -2.85 -7.10 64.64
N LEU A 13 -4.02 -7.65 64.99
CA LEU A 13 -4.46 -7.79 66.38
C LEU A 13 -3.54 -8.68 67.22
N ASN A 14 -2.84 -9.65 66.63
CA ASN A 14 -1.90 -10.50 67.36
C ASN A 14 -0.61 -9.74 67.72
N GLU A 15 -0.10 -8.93 66.79
CA GLU A 15 1.05 -8.05 67.01
C GLU A 15 0.72 -7.00 68.07
N VAL A 16 -0.43 -6.33 67.92
CA VAL A 16 -0.95 -5.36 68.91
C VAL A 16 -1.12 -6.02 70.29
N ARG A 17 -1.73 -7.21 70.36
CA ARG A 17 -1.95 -7.93 71.62
C ARG A 17 -0.64 -8.33 72.29
N SER A 18 0.36 -8.74 71.50
CA SER A 18 1.71 -9.02 71.99
C SER A 18 2.36 -7.77 72.59
N ILE A 19 2.33 -6.64 71.88
CA ILE A 19 2.92 -5.38 72.34
C ILE A 19 2.23 -4.85 73.61
N ILE A 20 0.89 -4.92 73.67
CA ILE A 20 0.10 -4.49 74.84
C ILE A 20 0.40 -5.37 76.05
N SER A 21 0.58 -6.68 75.86
CA SER A 21 0.86 -7.64 76.96
C SER A 21 2.21 -7.45 77.63
N GLN A 22 3.14 -6.74 76.98
CA GLN A 22 4.50 -6.49 77.49
C GLN A 22 4.64 -5.13 78.18
N LYS A 23 3.59 -4.30 78.20
CA LYS A 23 3.60 -2.97 78.84
C LYS A 23 3.21 -3.03 80.31
N SER A 24 3.81 -2.15 81.12
CA SER A 24 3.46 -1.93 82.52
C SER A 24 2.15 -1.16 82.69
N ALA A 25 1.58 -1.15 83.90
CA ALA A 25 0.31 -0.48 84.20
C ALA A 25 0.36 1.04 83.93
N ASP A 26 1.49 1.69 84.22
CA ASP A 26 1.68 3.12 83.96
C ASP A 26 1.80 3.42 82.46
N GLU A 27 2.46 2.53 81.70
CA GLU A 27 2.58 2.65 80.24
C GLU A 27 1.25 2.39 79.53
N LEU A 28 0.42 1.47 80.05
CA LEU A 28 -0.93 1.22 79.56
C LEU A 28 -1.85 2.41 79.87
N ALA A 29 -1.75 2.98 81.07
CA ALA A 29 -2.50 4.19 81.43
C ALA A 29 -2.11 5.38 80.52
N ASN A 30 -0.82 5.53 80.22
CA ASN A 30 -0.36 6.55 79.27
C ASN A 30 -0.86 6.26 77.84
N LEU A 31 -0.80 5.01 77.39
CA LEU A 31 -1.29 4.61 76.06
C LEU A 31 -2.79 4.85 75.89
N VAL A 32 -3.62 4.57 76.91
CA VAL A 32 -5.07 4.79 76.84
C VAL A 32 -5.44 6.27 76.86
N ASN A 33 -4.66 7.09 77.57
CA ASN A 33 -4.94 8.52 77.73
C ASN A 33 -4.25 9.42 76.69
N ASN A 34 -3.43 8.86 75.80
CA ASN A 34 -2.68 9.62 74.79
C ASN A 34 -2.89 9.06 73.39
N GLU A 35 -3.69 9.78 72.60
CA GLU A 35 -4.04 9.40 71.22
C GLU A 35 -2.83 9.37 70.28
N ASP A 36 -1.81 10.21 70.52
CA ASP A 36 -0.57 10.20 69.74
C ASP A 36 0.24 8.93 69.97
N GLU A 37 0.21 8.38 71.18
CA GLU A 37 0.88 7.10 71.49
C GLU A 37 0.15 5.91 70.86
N ILE A 38 -1.19 5.96 70.77
CA ILE A 38 -1.97 4.98 70.01
C ILE A 38 -1.65 5.07 68.51
N ALA A 39 -1.59 6.29 67.96
CA ALA A 39 -1.24 6.50 66.56
C ALA A 39 0.19 6.02 66.24
N ARG A 40 1.16 6.25 67.14
CA ARG A 40 2.52 5.72 67.03
C ARG A 40 2.55 4.20 67.09
N LEU A 41 1.79 3.58 67.99
CA LEU A 41 1.68 2.13 68.07
C LEU A 41 1.15 1.54 66.75
N ILE A 42 0.08 2.12 66.20
CA ILE A 42 -0.51 1.70 64.93
C ILE A 42 0.46 1.91 63.77
N GLY A 43 1.15 3.05 63.71
CA GLY A 43 2.15 3.35 62.68
C GLY A 43 3.40 2.45 62.74
N ASN A 44 3.67 1.86 63.90
CA ASN A 44 4.78 0.93 64.10
C ASN A 44 4.43 -0.54 63.81
N LEU A 45 3.17 -0.85 63.54
CA LEU A 45 2.76 -2.21 63.16
C LEU A 45 3.43 -2.59 61.84
N GLY A 46 3.99 -3.80 61.79
CA GLY A 46 4.73 -4.28 60.62
C GLY A 46 3.90 -4.22 59.33
N GLU A 47 2.60 -4.49 59.42
CA GLU A 47 1.68 -4.42 58.27
C GLU A 47 1.50 -2.99 57.74
N ILE A 48 1.36 -1.99 58.63
CA ILE A 48 1.20 -0.59 58.24
C ILE A 48 2.50 -0.06 57.60
N GLN A 49 3.66 -0.42 58.15
CA GLN A 49 4.96 -0.06 57.58
C GLN A 49 5.20 -0.73 56.22
N GLN A 50 4.81 -2.00 56.06
CA GLN A 50 4.87 -2.70 54.79
C GLN A 50 3.96 -2.04 53.75
N MET A 51 2.73 -1.68 54.12
CA MET A 51 1.79 -1.00 53.24
C MET A 51 2.31 0.38 52.81
N GLU A 52 2.92 1.13 53.72
CA GLU A 52 3.54 2.42 53.42
C GLU A 52 4.74 2.27 52.47
N THR A 53 5.56 1.23 52.68
CA THR A 53 6.70 0.89 51.80
C THR A 53 6.23 0.51 50.40
N ILE A 54 5.17 -0.31 50.30
CA ILE A 54 4.56 -0.70 49.02
C ILE A 54 3.99 0.54 48.32
N LYS A 55 3.31 1.42 49.06
CA LYS A 55 2.75 2.67 48.53
C LYS A 55 3.84 3.54 47.92
N GLU A 56 4.96 3.72 48.61
CA GLU A 56 6.06 4.56 48.12
C GLU A 56 6.76 3.91 46.92
N SER A 57 6.99 2.61 46.96
CA SER A 57 7.49 1.84 45.81
C SER A 57 6.57 1.97 44.59
N LEU A 58 5.25 1.93 44.78
CA LEU A 58 4.29 2.10 43.69
C LEU A 58 4.33 3.52 43.13
N LYS A 59 4.43 4.54 43.97
CA LYS A 59 4.57 5.94 43.53
C LYS A 59 5.85 6.14 42.71
N GLU A 60 6.97 5.60 43.15
CA GLU A 60 8.23 5.64 42.39
C GLU A 60 8.08 4.95 41.03
N ASN A 61 7.41 3.80 41.01
CA ASN A 61 7.14 3.07 39.77
C ASN A 61 6.24 3.87 38.81
N VAL A 62 5.15 4.45 39.31
CA VAL A 62 4.26 5.31 38.51
C VAL A 62 5.02 6.51 37.97
N LYS A 63 5.82 7.18 38.81
CA LYS A 63 6.64 8.33 38.40
C LYS A 63 7.63 7.95 37.31
N ARG A 64 8.34 6.82 37.47
CA ARG A 64 9.26 6.31 36.45
C ARG A 64 8.56 6.04 35.12
N LEU A 65 7.40 5.38 35.15
CA LEU A 65 6.63 5.09 33.93
C LEU A 65 6.10 6.38 33.27
N ALA A 66 5.64 7.35 34.05
CA ALA A 66 5.20 8.64 33.54
C ALA A 66 6.34 9.39 32.84
N LEU A 67 7.54 9.41 33.43
CA LEU A 67 8.73 10.00 32.81
C LEU A 67 9.12 9.29 31.51
N GLN A 68 9.15 7.95 31.52
CA GLN A 68 9.42 7.17 30.31
C GLN A 68 8.38 7.40 29.21
N ASN A 69 7.11 7.61 29.56
CA ASN A 69 6.07 7.93 28.59
C ASN A 69 6.27 9.33 28.01
N LEU A 70 6.61 10.31 28.85
CA LEU A 70 6.91 11.67 28.43
C LEU A 70 8.12 11.73 27.47
N ASP A 71 9.15 10.92 27.72
CA ASP A 71 10.33 10.84 26.85
C ASP A 71 10.02 10.19 25.49
N LYS A 72 9.06 9.26 25.44
CA LYS A 72 8.69 8.53 24.22
C LYS A 72 7.72 9.30 23.33
N GLU A 73 6.87 10.15 23.92
CA GLU A 73 5.90 10.96 23.20
C GLU A 73 6.52 11.74 22.02
N PRO A 74 7.61 12.52 22.18
CA PRO A 74 8.19 13.27 21.06
C PRO A 74 8.74 12.36 19.96
N MET A 75 9.33 11.21 20.31
CA MET A 75 9.81 10.24 19.32
C MET A 75 8.66 9.67 18.49
N LEU A 76 7.53 9.38 19.14
CA LEU A 76 6.35 8.80 18.51
C LEU A 76 5.65 9.82 17.60
N ILE A 77 5.59 11.08 18.02
CA ILE A 77 5.09 12.19 17.19
C ILE A 77 5.98 12.35 15.95
N HIS A 78 7.31 12.39 16.13
CA HIS A 78 8.24 12.54 15.02
C HIS A 78 8.13 11.43 13.97
N GLU A 79 8.11 10.17 14.40
CA GLU A 79 7.97 9.04 13.47
C GLU A 79 6.59 9.03 12.79
N LYS A 80 5.53 9.45 13.47
CA LYS A 80 4.21 9.58 12.86
C LYS A 80 4.17 10.67 11.78
N GLU A 81 4.80 11.81 12.02
CA GLU A 81 4.93 12.89 11.03
C GLU A 81 5.75 12.45 9.82
N LYS A 82 6.88 11.76 10.06
CA LYS A 82 7.71 11.19 9.00
C LYS A 82 6.94 10.17 8.16
N LEU A 83 6.19 9.28 8.80
CA LEU A 83 5.35 8.32 8.10
C LEU A 83 4.27 9.00 7.26
N ALA A 84 3.62 10.04 7.79
CA ALA A 84 2.63 10.82 7.04
C ALA A 84 3.25 11.46 5.79
N SER A 85 4.43 12.09 5.92
CA SER A 85 5.17 12.65 4.79
C SER A 85 5.49 11.60 3.74
N LEU A 86 5.98 10.44 4.16
CA LEU A 86 6.33 9.36 3.22
C LEU A 86 5.08 8.81 2.50
N CYS A 87 3.95 8.68 3.21
CA CYS A 87 2.68 8.29 2.60
C CYS A 87 2.23 9.32 1.56
N ASP A 88 2.38 10.61 1.83
CA ASP A 88 2.04 11.67 0.88
C ASP A 88 2.94 11.63 -0.36
N GLU A 89 4.25 11.43 -0.18
CA GLU A 89 5.20 11.24 -1.29
C GLU A 89 4.84 10.04 -2.16
N ILE A 90 4.54 8.89 -1.55
CA ILE A 90 4.12 7.68 -2.26
C ILE A 90 2.83 7.93 -3.04
N ASN A 91 1.86 8.62 -2.45
CA ASN A 91 0.61 8.95 -3.12
C ASN A 91 0.82 9.89 -4.31
N ARG A 92 1.71 10.88 -4.19
CA ARG A 92 2.09 11.76 -5.31
C ARG A 92 2.74 10.96 -6.43
N ALA A 93 3.77 10.17 -6.12
CA ALA A 93 4.47 9.34 -7.11
C ALA A 93 3.52 8.35 -7.80
N LYS A 94 2.57 7.75 -7.05
CA LYS A 94 1.53 6.88 -7.61
C LYS A 94 0.61 7.61 -8.57
N ASN A 95 0.21 8.84 -8.26
CA ASN A 95 -0.65 9.64 -9.12
C ASN A 95 0.11 10.10 -10.38
N GLU A 96 1.38 10.48 -10.25
CA GLU A 96 2.25 10.79 -11.40
C GLU A 96 2.40 9.59 -12.31
N TYR A 97 2.71 8.41 -11.75
CA TYR A 97 2.79 7.16 -12.51
C TYR A 97 1.48 6.86 -13.25
N LYS A 98 0.33 6.97 -12.58
CA LYS A 98 -0.97 6.76 -13.23
C LYS A 98 -1.23 7.74 -14.36
N SER A 99 -0.86 9.01 -14.18
CA SER A 99 -1.01 10.01 -15.23
C SER A 99 -0.14 9.69 -16.45
N VAL A 100 1.11 9.29 -16.23
CA VAL A 100 2.03 8.90 -17.30
C VAL A 100 1.51 7.63 -17.99
N GLN A 101 1.06 6.66 -17.23
CA GLN A 101 0.47 5.43 -17.76
C GLN A 101 -0.76 5.73 -18.61
N GLN A 102 -1.66 6.61 -18.16
CA GLN A 102 -2.83 7.00 -18.94
C GLN A 102 -2.42 7.65 -20.27
N GLN A 103 -1.46 8.58 -20.26
CA GLN A 103 -0.96 9.19 -21.50
C GLN A 103 -0.34 8.16 -22.45
N TYR A 104 0.40 7.19 -21.89
CA TYR A 104 0.99 6.10 -22.65
C TYR A 104 -0.09 5.19 -23.25
N ASP A 105 -1.11 4.83 -22.48
CA ASP A 105 -2.23 4.00 -22.92
C ASP A 105 -3.09 4.73 -23.98
N GLU A 106 -3.26 6.05 -23.87
CA GLU A 106 -3.92 6.88 -24.88
C GLU A 106 -3.11 6.90 -26.19
N GLN A 107 -1.79 7.11 -26.12
CA GLN A 107 -0.91 7.08 -27.30
C GLN A 107 -0.89 5.70 -27.96
N ILE A 108 -0.83 4.62 -27.19
CA ILE A 108 -0.89 3.25 -27.71
C ILE A 108 -2.28 2.89 -28.20
N GLY A 109 -3.34 3.36 -27.55
CA GLY A 109 -4.72 3.14 -27.97
C GLY A 109 -4.96 3.67 -29.40
N GLU A 110 -4.34 4.81 -29.74
CA GLU A 110 -4.36 5.36 -31.10
C GLU A 110 -3.42 4.63 -32.08
N THR A 111 -2.43 3.89 -31.59
CA THR A 111 -1.40 3.20 -32.41
C THR A 111 -1.29 1.71 -32.12
N ASN A 112 -2.40 1.06 -31.78
CA ASN A 112 -2.43 -0.38 -31.59
C ASN A 112 -2.05 -1.07 -32.94
N PRO A 113 -0.97 -1.86 -33.00
CA PRO A 113 -0.54 -2.54 -34.22
C PRO A 113 -1.66 -3.38 -34.86
N GLU A 114 -2.48 -4.07 -34.07
CA GLU A 114 -3.63 -4.81 -34.56
C GLU A 114 -4.66 -3.90 -35.24
N MET A 115 -4.90 -2.71 -34.68
CA MET A 115 -5.83 -1.73 -35.27
C MET A 115 -5.28 -1.17 -36.58
N ILE A 116 -3.98 -0.85 -36.64
CA ILE A 116 -3.32 -0.38 -37.87
C ILE A 116 -3.37 -1.46 -38.95
N TRP A 117 -3.17 -2.73 -38.58
CA TRP A 117 -3.32 -3.87 -39.50
C TRP A 117 -4.74 -3.96 -40.07
N VAL A 118 -5.77 -3.90 -39.22
CA VAL A 118 -7.18 -3.91 -39.66
C VAL A 118 -7.45 -2.74 -40.62
N LEU A 119 -6.99 -1.53 -40.29
CA LEU A 119 -7.17 -0.35 -41.14
C LEU A 119 -6.52 -0.52 -42.52
N LEU A 120 -5.30 -1.06 -42.58
CA LEU A 120 -4.61 -1.35 -43.84
C LEU A 120 -5.37 -2.39 -44.67
N GLN A 121 -5.87 -3.45 -44.02
CA GLN A 121 -6.63 -4.51 -44.66
C GLN A 121 -7.96 -3.98 -45.21
N THR A 122 -8.70 -3.18 -44.42
CA THR A 122 -9.95 -2.53 -44.85
C THR A 122 -9.70 -1.61 -46.04
N ALA A 123 -8.69 -0.74 -45.98
CA ALA A 123 -8.36 0.17 -47.07
C ALA A 123 -7.97 -0.58 -48.36
N ALA A 124 -7.26 -1.71 -48.26
CA ALA A 124 -6.96 -2.57 -49.40
C ALA A 124 -8.23 -3.15 -50.02
N SER A 125 -9.12 -3.72 -49.21
CA SER A 125 -10.39 -4.31 -49.67
C SER A 125 -11.36 -3.28 -50.24
N GLU A 126 -11.43 -2.08 -49.67
CA GLU A 126 -12.23 -0.98 -50.21
C GLU A 126 -11.74 -0.54 -51.59
N LEU A 127 -10.42 -0.46 -51.77
CA LEU A 127 -9.83 -0.08 -53.05
C LEU A 127 -9.99 -1.18 -54.10
N GLU A 128 -9.85 -2.46 -53.73
CA GLU A 128 -10.16 -3.59 -54.62
C GLU A 128 -11.62 -3.53 -55.08
N ARG A 129 -12.57 -3.40 -54.14
CA ARG A 129 -14.00 -3.25 -54.46
C ARG A 129 -14.26 -2.05 -55.38
N SER A 130 -13.67 -0.89 -55.07
CA SER A 130 -13.84 0.31 -55.90
C SER A 130 -13.29 0.12 -57.31
N THR A 131 -12.18 -0.61 -57.48
CA THR A 131 -11.65 -0.93 -58.81
C THR A 131 -12.54 -1.91 -59.57
N ASP A 132 -13.17 -2.86 -58.88
CA ASP A 132 -14.12 -3.80 -59.49
C ASP A 132 -15.39 -3.08 -59.96
N GLU A 133 -15.95 -2.20 -59.13
CA GLU A 133 -17.09 -1.36 -59.48
C GLU A 133 -16.78 -0.41 -60.67
N ALA A 134 -15.57 0.15 -60.69
CA ALA A 134 -15.11 0.97 -61.80
C ALA A 134 -14.99 0.17 -63.10
N ALA A 135 -14.51 -1.08 -63.02
CA ALA A 135 -14.42 -1.97 -64.18
C ALA A 135 -15.82 -2.37 -64.69
N GLU A 136 -16.74 -2.76 -63.81
CA GLU A 136 -18.13 -3.06 -64.17
C GLU A 136 -18.79 -1.86 -64.85
N THR A 137 -18.63 -0.66 -64.29
CA THR A 137 -19.18 0.58 -64.86
C THR A 137 -18.57 0.88 -66.23
N PHE A 138 -17.27 0.66 -66.41
CA PHE A 138 -16.59 0.89 -67.68
C PHE A 138 -17.18 0.07 -68.84
N PHE A 139 -17.62 -1.17 -68.59
CA PHE A 139 -18.22 -2.02 -69.62
C PHE A 139 -19.67 -1.64 -70.00
N THR A 140 -20.26 -0.61 -69.38
CA THR A 140 -21.64 -0.18 -69.70
C THR A 140 -21.67 0.97 -70.72
N GLY A 141 -22.24 0.73 -71.90
CA GLY A 141 -22.41 1.75 -72.96
C GLY A 141 -21.14 2.04 -73.79
N GLU A 142 -21.29 2.79 -74.88
CA GLU A 142 -20.17 3.18 -75.76
C GLU A 142 -19.18 4.10 -75.01
N LYS A 143 -17.89 4.02 -75.39
CA LYS A 143 -16.80 4.80 -74.78
C LYS A 143 -16.02 5.54 -75.84
N THR A 144 -15.63 6.76 -75.52
CA THR A 144 -14.67 7.53 -76.31
C THR A 144 -13.24 7.08 -76.01
N GLU A 145 -12.31 7.29 -76.94
CA GLU A 145 -10.89 6.93 -76.77
C GLU A 145 -10.28 7.58 -75.50
N ASN A 146 -10.65 8.83 -75.21
CA ASN A 146 -10.20 9.54 -74.01
C ASN A 146 -10.69 8.89 -72.70
N GLU A 147 -11.92 8.39 -72.66
CA GLU A 147 -12.48 7.70 -71.49
C GLU A 147 -11.79 6.35 -71.26
N VAL A 148 -11.37 5.68 -72.34
CA VAL A 148 -10.59 4.43 -72.26
C VAL A 148 -9.21 4.69 -71.64
N THR A 149 -8.48 5.70 -72.14
CA THR A 149 -7.15 6.03 -71.61
C THR A 149 -7.18 6.48 -70.15
N GLU A 150 -8.18 7.28 -69.75
CA GLU A 150 -8.29 7.73 -68.36
C GLU A 150 -8.73 6.60 -67.42
N PHE A 151 -9.59 5.69 -67.88
CA PHE A 151 -9.93 4.47 -67.13
C PHE A 151 -8.70 3.60 -66.93
N GLU A 152 -7.95 3.29 -67.99
CA GLU A 152 -6.75 2.46 -67.94
C GLU A 152 -5.75 3.02 -66.92
N ARG A 153 -5.48 4.32 -66.99
CA ARG A 153 -4.56 5.01 -66.07
C ARG A 153 -5.00 4.86 -64.61
N ARG A 154 -6.26 5.19 -64.30
CA ARG A 154 -6.79 5.13 -62.92
C ARG A 154 -6.91 3.70 -62.40
N PHE A 155 -7.33 2.78 -63.26
CA PHE A 155 -7.52 1.38 -62.90
C PHE A 155 -6.18 0.74 -62.52
N ILE A 156 -5.14 0.94 -63.33
CA ILE A 156 -3.79 0.43 -63.04
C ILE A 156 -3.24 1.07 -61.76
N GLU A 157 -3.38 2.39 -61.61
CA GLU A 157 -2.90 3.13 -60.42
C GLU A 157 -3.56 2.61 -59.14
N ASN A 158 -4.89 2.47 -59.14
CA ASN A 158 -5.64 2.01 -57.97
C ASN A 158 -5.42 0.52 -57.68
N ARG A 159 -5.37 -0.35 -58.71
CA ARG A 159 -5.05 -1.77 -58.52
C ARG A 159 -3.66 -1.98 -57.95
N LYS A 160 -2.67 -1.23 -58.44
CA LYS A 160 -1.31 -1.25 -57.88
C LYS A 160 -1.33 -0.86 -56.41
N ARG A 161 -2.00 0.24 -56.06
CA ARG A 161 -2.11 0.71 -54.67
C ARG A 161 -2.83 -0.30 -53.77
N ALA A 162 -3.87 -0.97 -54.26
CA ALA A 162 -4.61 -1.98 -53.52
C ALA A 162 -3.71 -3.19 -53.17
N HIS A 163 -2.95 -3.69 -54.15
CA HIS A 163 -1.99 -4.76 -53.93
C HIS A 163 -0.85 -4.35 -52.99
N GLU A 164 -0.33 -3.13 -53.12
CA GLU A 164 0.67 -2.61 -52.19
C GLU A 164 0.16 -2.55 -50.74
N LEU A 165 -1.07 -2.09 -50.52
CA LEU A 165 -1.69 -2.05 -49.19
C LEU A 165 -1.91 -3.46 -48.62
N LYS A 166 -2.36 -4.39 -49.45
CA LYS A 166 -2.53 -5.80 -49.07
C LYS A 166 -1.22 -6.45 -48.63
N ILE A 167 -0.16 -6.30 -49.43
CA ILE A 167 1.18 -6.82 -49.09
C ILE A 167 1.69 -6.16 -47.80
N LYS A 168 1.49 -4.85 -47.64
CA LYS A 168 1.86 -4.14 -46.40
C LYS A 168 1.08 -4.69 -45.20
N ALA A 169 -0.22 -4.96 -45.32
CA ALA A 169 -1.01 -5.55 -44.26
C ALA A 169 -0.51 -6.96 -43.89
N GLU A 170 -0.25 -7.82 -44.88
CA GLU A 170 0.29 -9.18 -44.68
C GLU A 170 1.64 -9.14 -43.96
N LYS A 171 2.58 -8.30 -44.44
CA LYS A 171 3.91 -8.17 -43.82
C LYS A 171 3.87 -7.55 -42.44
N PHE A 172 2.98 -6.59 -42.22
CA PHE A 172 2.79 -6.00 -40.91
C PHE A 172 2.21 -7.01 -39.91
N HIS A 173 1.30 -7.87 -40.34
CA HIS A 173 0.77 -8.97 -39.52
C HIS A 173 1.85 -10.00 -39.15
N GLU A 174 2.71 -10.38 -40.09
CA GLU A 174 3.86 -11.26 -39.81
C GLU A 174 4.78 -10.66 -38.72
N LEU A 175 5.04 -9.35 -38.76
CA LEU A 175 5.86 -8.67 -37.76
C LEU A 175 5.19 -8.66 -36.37
N ILE A 176 3.87 -8.43 -36.31
CA ILE A 176 3.09 -8.49 -35.07
C ILE A 176 3.22 -9.89 -34.45
N GLN A 177 2.98 -10.95 -35.22
CA GLN A 177 3.07 -12.34 -34.75
C GLN A 177 4.47 -12.69 -34.23
N LEU A 178 5.52 -12.23 -34.90
CA LEU A 178 6.91 -12.46 -34.49
C LEU A 178 7.26 -11.75 -33.17
N SER A 179 6.75 -10.53 -32.98
CA SER A 179 6.95 -9.75 -31.75
C SER A 179 6.27 -10.39 -30.53
N GLN A 180 5.06 -10.92 -30.69
CA GLN A 180 4.32 -11.63 -29.65
C GLN A 180 5.02 -12.94 -29.25
N SER A 181 5.56 -13.66 -30.25
CA SER A 181 6.32 -14.90 -30.03
C SER A 181 7.63 -14.66 -29.25
N THR A 182 8.28 -13.50 -29.48
CA THR A 182 9.53 -13.12 -28.81
C THR A 182 9.29 -12.62 -27.37
N SER A 183 8.21 -11.88 -27.14
CA SER A 183 7.81 -11.37 -25.82
C SER A 183 7.51 -12.47 -24.81
N HIS A 184 7.01 -13.61 -25.27
CA HIS A 184 6.73 -14.80 -24.46
C HIS A 184 8.00 -15.53 -23.98
N LEU A 185 9.17 -15.26 -24.57
CA LEU A 185 10.46 -15.85 -24.16
C LEU A 185 11.18 -15.00 -23.09
N THR A 186 11.01 -13.68 -23.13
CA THR A 186 11.65 -12.76 -22.17
C THR A 186 10.94 -12.70 -20.81
N SER A 187 9.63 -12.96 -20.73
CA SER A 187 8.90 -12.95 -19.45
C SER A 187 9.37 -14.07 -18.48
N TYR A 188 9.86 -15.19 -19.02
CA TYR A 188 10.44 -16.27 -18.21
C TYR A 188 11.85 -15.97 -17.66
N GLN A 189 12.54 -14.96 -18.19
CA GLN A 189 13.89 -14.60 -17.73
C GLN A 189 13.90 -13.67 -16.52
N TYR A 190 12.80 -12.96 -16.24
CA TYR A 190 12.71 -12.03 -15.11
C TYR A 190 12.21 -12.65 -13.80
N ILE A 191 11.69 -13.88 -13.81
CA ILE A 191 11.14 -14.54 -12.61
C ILE A 191 12.22 -15.16 -11.70
N HIS A 192 13.48 -15.29 -12.16
CA HIS A 192 14.56 -15.94 -11.39
C HIS A 192 15.70 -15.01 -10.92
N GLY A 193 15.52 -13.69 -10.94
CA GLY A 193 16.62 -12.73 -10.74
C GLY A 193 16.54 -11.79 -9.54
N SER A 194 15.85 -12.11 -8.44
CA SER A 194 15.94 -11.30 -7.21
C SER A 194 15.61 -12.10 -5.95
N GLY A 195 16.59 -12.92 -5.54
CA GLY A 195 16.65 -13.52 -4.22
C GLY A 195 18.11 -13.62 -3.79
N TYR A 196 18.42 -12.93 -2.70
CA TYR A 196 19.69 -12.97 -1.95
C TYR A 196 20.86 -12.16 -2.49
N ARG A 197 20.99 -10.93 -1.97
CA ARG A 197 22.10 -10.58 -1.09
C ARG A 197 21.74 -9.39 -0.21
#